data_AF-A0A853DHS2-F1
#
_entry.id   AF-A0A853DHS2-F1
#
_cell.length_a   1.000
_cell.length_b   1.000
_cell.length_c   1.000
_cell.angle_alpha   90.00
_cell.angle_beta   90.00
_cell.angle_gamma   90.00
#
_symmetry.space_group_name_H-M   'P 1'
#
loop_
_entity.id
_entity.type
_entity.pdbx_description
1 polymer ?
#
loop_
_entity_poly.entity_id
_entity_poly.type
_entity_poly.pdbx_seq_one_letter_code
_entity_poly.pdbx_strand_id
1 'polypeptide(L)' 'MSGTLQDAFRDGDRMLIQSIYRGHIVGAPHSFAVPMATVLHLRGHRIVSDTDYYNLADLLRQSGLPPTWTPPKG' A
#
# COMPACT_ATOMS: atom_id res chain seq x y z
N MET A 1 7.09 -3.82 6.94
CA MET A 1 6.37 -3.91 5.64
C MET A 1 7.19 -3.16 4.60
N SER A 2 7.07 -3.52 3.31
CA SER A 2 7.86 -2.94 2.22
C SER A 2 7.04 -2.81 0.93
N GLY A 3 7.45 -1.89 0.04
CA GLY A 3 6.92 -1.77 -1.32
C GLY A 3 8.00 -2.09 -2.35
N THR A 4 7.68 -2.89 -3.36
CA THR A 4 8.56 -3.11 -4.52
C THR A 4 7.98 -2.38 -5.72
N LEU A 5 8.72 -1.40 -6.26
CA LEU A 5 8.34 -0.66 -7.46
C LEU A 5 8.09 -1.61 -8.64
N GLN A 6 6.97 -1.43 -9.32
CA GLN A 6 6.68 -2.07 -10.62
C GLN A 6 6.86 -1.05 -11.74
N ASP A 7 6.26 0.13 -11.59
CA ASP A 7 6.35 1.21 -12.56
C ASP A 7 6.09 2.57 -11.90
N ALA A 8 6.48 3.65 -12.58
CA ALA A 8 6.25 5.01 -12.15
C ALA A 8 6.02 5.95 -13.34
N PHE A 9 4.89 6.65 -13.32
CA PHE A 9 4.52 7.63 -14.33
C PHE A 9 4.46 9.02 -13.70
N ARG A 10 5.01 10.03 -14.36
CA ARG A 10 4.92 11.42 -13.93
C ARG A 10 4.24 12.26 -14.99
N ASP A 11 3.32 13.11 -14.55
CA ASP A 11 2.71 14.17 -15.36
C ASP A 11 2.69 15.48 -14.54
N GLY A 12 3.50 16.45 -14.97
CA GLY A 12 3.70 17.71 -14.23
C GLY A 12 4.12 17.49 -12.78
N ASP A 13 3.28 17.94 -11.85
CA ASP A 13 3.46 17.82 -10.40
C ASP A 13 2.72 16.61 -9.80
N ARG A 14 2.29 15.65 -10.63
CA ARG A 14 1.65 14.41 -10.18
C ARG A 14 2.47 13.21 -10.58
N MET A 15 2.52 12.22 -9.71
CA MET A 15 3.21 10.96 -9.97
C MET A 15 2.32 9.80 -9.54
N LEU A 16 2.14 8.82 -10.44
CA LEU A 16 1.51 7.54 -10.13
C LEU A 16 2.61 6.49 -10.00
N ILE A 17 2.66 5.83 -8.86
CA ILE A 17 3.57 4.71 -8.60
C ILE A 17 2.74 3.44 -8.53
N GLN A 18 3.12 2.45 -9.32
CA GLN A 18 2.61 1.08 -9.20
C GLN A 18 3.62 0.26 -8.42
N SER A 19 3.16 -0.46 -7.40
CA SER A 19 4.04 -1.27 -6.56
C SER A 19 3.34 -2.55 -6.09
N ILE A 20 4.13 -3.47 -5.57
CA ILE A 20 3.63 -4.59 -4.76
C ILE A 20 3.90 -4.26 -3.30
N TYR A 21 2.84 -4.06 -2.52
CA TYR A 21 2.90 -3.84 -1.08
C TYR A 21 2.93 -5.18 -0.35
N ARG A 22 3.97 -5.40 0.45
CA ARG A 22 4.25 -6.66 1.13
C ARG A 22 4.44 -6.46 2.62
N GLY A 23 3.98 -7.42 3.40
CA GLY A 23 4.13 -7.35 4.84
C GLY A 23 3.65 -8.59 5.56
N HIS A 24 3.83 -8.56 6.87
CA HIS A 24 3.25 -9.51 7.80
C HIS A 24 2.61 -8.71 8.92
N ILE A 25 1.29 -8.82 9.08
CA ILE A 25 0.59 -8.20 10.20
C ILE A 25 1.00 -8.95 11.47
N VAL A 26 1.41 -8.23 12.51
CA VAL A 26 1.80 -8.84 13.79
C VAL A 26 0.65 -9.71 14.31
N GLY A 27 0.94 -10.99 14.54
CA GLY A 27 -0.06 -11.96 15.01
C GLY A 27 -0.94 -12.58 13.93
N ALA A 28 -0.83 -12.17 12.65
CA ALA A 28 -1.55 -12.82 11.57
C ALA A 28 -0.90 -14.16 11.19
N PRO A 29 -1.69 -15.16 10.75
CA PRO A 29 -1.15 -16.46 10.32
C PRO A 29 -0.13 -16.38 9.17
N HIS A 30 -0.31 -15.44 8.23
CA HIS A 30 0.44 -15.42 6.97
C HIS A 30 0.84 -14.00 6.55
N SER A 31 1.92 -13.92 5.78
CA SER A 31 2.32 -12.70 5.07
C SER A 31 1.36 -12.39 3.92
N PHE A 32 1.34 -11.13 3.48
CA PHE A 32 0.59 -10.69 2.30
C PHE A 32 1.51 -10.02 1.26
N ALA A 33 1.05 -10.03 0.01
CA ALA A 33 1.59 -9.27 -1.10
C ALA A 33 0.43 -8.84 -2.03
N VAL A 34 0.12 -7.55 -2.07
CA VAL A 34 -0.99 -6.99 -2.86
C VAL A 34 -0.50 -5.89 -3.80
N PRO A 35 -1.09 -5.74 -5.00
CA PRO A 35 -0.87 -4.55 -5.82
C PRO A 35 -1.29 -3.29 -5.07
N MET A 36 -0.50 -2.23 -5.21
CA MET A 36 -0.75 -0.92 -4.64
C MET A 36 -0.49 0.17 -5.69
N ALA A 37 -1.38 1.15 -5.74
CA ALA A 37 -1.20 2.36 -6.51
C ALA A 37 -1.03 3.55 -5.55
N THR A 38 0.05 4.30 -5.70
CA THR A 38 0.33 5.50 -4.90
C THR A 38 0.24 6.72 -5.80
N VAL A 39 -0.58 7.70 -5.42
CA VAL A 39 -0.69 8.99 -6.12
C VAL A 39 0.00 10.06 -5.29
N LEU A 40 1.12 10.56 -5.80
CA LEU A 40 1.87 11.65 -5.20
C LEU A 40 1.53 12.96 -5.89
N HIS A 41 1.28 14.01 -5.11
CA HIS A 41 1.38 15.39 -5.60
C HIS A 41 2.70 15.98 -5.11
N LEU A 42 3.34 16.75 -5.98
CA LEU A 42 4.68 17.27 -5.79
C LEU A 42 4.68 18.80 -5.85
N ARG A 43 5.68 19.41 -5.22
CA ARG A 43 6.10 20.79 -5.44
C ARG A 43 7.60 20.77 -5.63
N GLY A 44 8.03 20.74 -6.89
CA GLY A 44 9.42 20.45 -7.25
C GLY A 44 9.80 19.03 -6.80
N HIS A 45 10.78 18.93 -5.90
CA HIS A 45 11.27 17.66 -5.35
C HIS A 45 10.59 17.23 -4.04
N ARG A 46 9.59 18.00 -3.56
CA ARG A 46 8.91 17.73 -2.30
C ARG A 46 7.55 17.08 -2.55
N ILE A 47 7.27 15.97 -1.86
CA ILE A 47 5.93 15.39 -1.78
C ILE A 47 5.06 16.30 -0.91
N VAL A 48 3.92 16.74 -1.44
CA VAL A 48 2.93 17.57 -0.72
C VAL A 48 1.69 16.78 -0.32
N SER A 49 1.34 15.72 -1.06
CA SER A 49 0.35 14.74 -0.64
C SER A 49 0.73 13.35 -1.17
N ASP A 50 0.33 12.35 -0.41
CA ASP A 50 0.51 10.94 -0.70
C ASP A 50 -0.85 10.24 -0.48
N THR A 51 -1.26 9.39 -1.40
CA THR A 51 -2.49 8.62 -1.29
C THR A 51 -2.27 7.23 -1.86
N ASP A 52 -2.36 6.24 -0.98
CA ASP A 52 -2.20 4.83 -1.30
C ASP A 52 -3.55 4.14 -1.49
N TYR A 53 -3.65 3.38 -2.57
CA TYR A 53 -4.80 2.54 -2.89
C TYR A 53 -4.34 1.09 -2.97
N TYR A 54 -4.96 0.23 -2.16
CA TYR A 54 -4.80 -1.21 -2.20
C TYR A 54 -6.10 -1.87 -1.76
N ASN A 55 -6.29 -3.15 -2.11
CA ASN A 55 -7.47 -3.89 -1.69
C ASN A 55 -7.27 -4.47 -0.28
N LEU A 56 -7.91 -3.86 0.73
CA LEU A 56 -7.86 -4.34 2.10
C LEU A 56 -8.42 -5.77 2.24
N ALA A 57 -9.47 -6.12 1.50
CA ALA A 57 -10.07 -7.46 1.58
C ALA A 57 -9.10 -8.55 1.11
N ASP A 58 -8.34 -8.29 0.04
CA ASP A 58 -7.29 -9.21 -0.42
C ASP A 58 -6.15 -9.33 0.58
N LEU A 59 -5.75 -8.20 1.17
CA LEU A 59 -4.71 -8.18 2.20
C LEU A 59 -5.12 -9.04 3.41
N LEU A 60 -6.32 -8.82 3.96
CA LEU A 60 -6.82 -9.60 5.11
C LEU A 60 -6.97 -11.08 4.76
N ARG A 61 -7.51 -11.39 3.57
CA ARG A 61 -7.64 -12.77 3.08
C ARG A 61 -6.28 -13.46 2.97
N GLN A 62 -5.28 -12.82 2.37
CA GLN A 62 -3.93 -13.37 2.27
C GLN A 62 -3.27 -13.53 3.63
N SER A 63 -3.52 -12.59 4.55
CA SER A 63 -3.01 -12.67 5.93
C SER A 63 -3.69 -13.75 6.77
N GLY A 64 -4.77 -14.37 6.30
CA GLY A 64 -5.54 -15.34 7.08
C GLY A 64 -6.41 -14.69 8.17
N LEU A 65 -6.78 -13.42 8.01
CA LEU A 65 -7.60 -12.66 8.94
C LEU A 65 -9.06 -12.57 8.46
N PRO A 66 -10.04 -12.45 9.39
CA PRO A 66 -11.43 -12.27 9.01
C PRO A 66 -11.66 -10.88 8.36
N PRO A 67 -12.65 -10.71 7.48
CA PRO A 67 -12.94 -9.42 6.82
C PRO A 67 -13.31 -8.28 7.79
N THR A 68 -13.77 -8.63 8.99
CA THR A 68 -14.13 -7.69 10.06
C THR A 68 -12.97 -7.41 11.02
N TRP A 69 -11.76 -7.89 10.70
CA TRP A 69 -10.61 -7.67 11.55
C TRP A 69 -10.28 -6.17 11.63
N THR A 70 -9.99 -5.71 12.85
CA THR A 70 -9.44 -4.38 13.10
C THR A 70 -8.18 -4.52 13.95
N PRO A 71 -7.19 -3.62 13.79
CA PRO A 71 -6.01 -3.61 14.65
C PRO A 71 -6.42 -3.51 16.13
N PRO A 72 -5.68 -4.17 17.04
CA PRO A 72 -5.81 -3.88 18.47
C PRO A 72 -5.60 -2.38 18.69
N LYS A 73 -6.37 -1.78 19.59
CA LYS A 73 -6.08 -0.43 20.06
C LYS A 73 -4.74 -0.51 20.80
N GLY A 74 -3.76 0.26 20.32
CA GLY A 74 -2.47 0.45 20.99
C GLY A 74 -2.61 1.23 22.28
#